data_AF-A0A9R1WIX4-F1
#
_entry.id   AF-A0A9R1WIX4-F1
#
_cell.length_a   1.000
_cell.length_b   1.000
_cell.length_c   1.000
_cell.angle_alpha   90.00
_cell.angle_beta   90.00
_cell.angle_gamma   90.00
#
_symmetry.space_group_name_H-M   'P 1'
#
loop_
_entity.id
_entity.type
_entity.pdbx_description
1 polymer ?
#
loop_
_entity_poly.entity_id
_entity_poly.type
_entity_poly.pdbx_seq_one_letter_code
_entity_poly.pdbx_strand_id
1 'polypeptide(L)'
;MVLYFFGKFVVVKCSWTPKNPGRRFYACPQKDSACRFIGWVDPPMWERSKVIIPGLLRNINQMQAWCTALKIMLLASWVFFVILFIRSV
;
A
#
# COMPACT_ATOMS: atom_id res chain seq x y z
N MET A 1 8.28 -23.70 -12.42
CA MET A 1 8.21 -24.52 -11.19
C MET A 1 9.63 -24.60 -10.64
N VAL A 2 9.88 -24.16 -9.40
CA VAL A 2 11.24 -24.17 -8.82
C VAL A 2 11.35 -25.36 -7.87
N LEU A 3 12.44 -26.10 -7.96
CA LEU A 3 12.75 -27.22 -7.07
C LEU A 3 13.66 -26.71 -5.94
N TYR A 4 13.41 -27.11 -4.70
CA TYR A 4 14.34 -26.85 -3.58
C TYR A 4 15.15 -28.12 -3.24
N PHE A 5 16.16 -27.98 -2.36
CA PHE A 5 17.28 -28.89 -2.00
C PHE A 5 16.94 -30.34 -1.56
N PHE A 6 15.73 -30.83 -1.82
CA PHE A 6 15.30 -32.22 -1.57
C PHE A 6 14.40 -32.78 -2.70
N GLY A 7 14.42 -32.17 -3.89
CA GLY A 7 13.58 -32.61 -5.03
C GLY A 7 12.09 -32.34 -4.85
N LYS A 8 11.69 -31.59 -3.81
CA LYS A 8 10.29 -31.23 -3.54
C LYS A 8 9.96 -29.89 -4.18
N PHE A 9 8.71 -29.78 -4.66
CA PHE A 9 8.18 -28.56 -5.23
C PHE A 9 7.98 -27.48 -4.16
N VAL A 10 8.23 -26.23 -4.54
CA VAL A 10 7.90 -25.05 -3.72
C VAL A 10 6.79 -24.22 -4.38
N VAL A 11 6.01 -23.53 -3.55
CA VAL A 11 4.98 -22.59 -4.00
C VAL A 11 5.48 -21.16 -3.83
N VAL A 12 5.06 -20.26 -4.71
CA VAL A 12 5.35 -18.83 -4.59
C VAL A 12 4.19 -18.16 -3.85
N LYS A 13 4.51 -17.41 -2.80
CA LYS A 13 3.56 -16.62 -2.01
C LYS A 13 3.98 -15.14 -2.00
N CYS A 14 3.02 -14.24 -1.79
CA CYS A 14 3.29 -12.81 -1.60
C CYS A 14 3.35 -12.47 -0.11
N SER A 15 4.31 -11.63 0.28
CA SER A 15 4.36 -11.05 1.61
C SER A 15 3.39 -9.87 1.71
N TRP A 16 2.58 -9.86 2.76
CA TRP A 16 1.66 -8.76 3.08
C TRP A 16 2.15 -7.94 4.27
N THR A 17 3.44 -8.04 4.59
CA THR A 17 4.03 -7.28 5.69
C THR A 17 4.32 -5.84 5.25
N PRO A 18 4.20 -4.84 6.14
CA PRO A 18 4.56 -3.46 5.82
C PRO A 18 6.02 -3.30 5.35
N LYS A 19 6.92 -4.20 5.76
CA LYS A 19 8.35 -4.19 5.40
C LYS A 19 8.61 -4.73 3.99
N ASN A 20 7.78 -5.65 3.49
CA ASN A 20 7.94 -6.27 2.18
C ASN A 20 6.59 -6.40 1.45
N PRO A 21 5.83 -5.31 1.27
CA PRO A 21 4.49 -5.39 0.71
C PRO A 21 4.54 -5.91 -0.73
N GLY A 22 3.77 -6.96 -1.02
CA GLY A 22 3.66 -7.56 -2.35
C GLY A 22 4.88 -8.35 -2.82
N ARG A 23 5.95 -8.45 -2.02
CA ARG A 23 7.19 -9.13 -2.43
C ARG A 23 7.02 -10.65 -2.38
N ARG A 24 7.45 -11.35 -3.44
CA ARG A 24 7.24 -12.80 -3.55
C ARG A 24 8.36 -13.60 -2.89
N PHE A 25 7.99 -14.68 -2.22
CA PHE A 25 8.90 -15.64 -1.60
C PHE A 25 8.45 -17.08 -1.88
N TYR A 26 9.42 -17.99 -1.93
CA TYR A 26 9.20 -19.42 -1.96
C TYR A 26 8.80 -19.93 -0.58
N ALA A 27 7.77 -20.77 -0.53
CA ALA A 27 7.29 -21.42 0.67
C ALA A 27 7.07 -22.91 0.42
N CYS A 28 7.09 -23.70 1.49
CA CYS A 28 6.69 -25.10 1.42
C CYS A 28 5.20 -25.20 1.00
N PRO A 29 4.84 -26.13 0.10
CA PRO A 29 3.45 -26.37 -0.30
C PRO A 29 2.58 -26.82 0.87
N GLN A 30 3.16 -27.58 1.81
CA GLN A 30 2.43 -28.19 2.91
C GLN A 30 2.42 -27.26 4.13
N LYS A 31 1.20 -26.85 4.52
CA LYS A 31 0.96 -26.06 5.73
C LYS A 31 1.38 -26.89 6.97
N ASP A 32 2.03 -26.24 7.93
CA ASP A 32 2.50 -26.84 9.20
C ASP A 32 3.50 -28.00 9.07
N SER A 33 4.18 -28.12 7.93
CA SER A 33 5.28 -29.06 7.79
C SER A 33 6.52 -28.60 8.57
N ALA A 34 7.39 -29.54 8.96
CA ALA A 34 8.70 -29.24 9.53
C ALA A 34 9.65 -28.51 8.55
N CYS A 35 9.24 -28.34 7.29
CA CYS A 35 10.02 -27.65 6.26
C CYS A 35 9.96 -26.13 6.46
N ARG A 36 11.07 -25.56 6.93
CA ARG A 36 11.23 -24.12 7.17
C ARG A 36 11.92 -23.38 6.02
N PHE A 37 11.86 -23.93 4.80
CA PHE A 37 12.47 -23.27 3.65
C PHE A 37 11.73 -21.98 3.31
N ILE A 38 12.46 -20.86 3.36
CA ILE A 38 12.03 -19.54 2.93
C ILE A 38 13.14 -18.96 2.06
N GLY A 39 12.80 -18.59 0.83
CA GLY A 39 13.71 -17.90 -0.09
C GLY A 39 12.97 -16.79 -0.82
N TRP A 40 13.64 -15.70 -1.17
CA TRP A 40 13.00 -14.60 -1.91
C TRP A 40 13.05 -14.85 -3.42
N VAL A 41 11.92 -14.66 -4.11
CA VAL A 41 11.86 -14.68 -5.57
C VAL A 41 12.35 -13.34 -6.10
N ASP A 42 11.77 -12.27 -5.56
CA ASP A 42 12.11 -10.91 -5.96
C ASP A 42 13.30 -10.41 -5.13
N PRO A 43 14.26 -9.67 -5.71
CA PRO A 43 15.35 -9.06 -4.96
C PRO A 43 14.82 -8.08 -3.90
N PRO A 44 15.62 -7.76 -2.87
CA PRO A 44 15.22 -6.77 -1.88
C PRO A 44 15.00 -5.43 -2.55
N MET A 45 13.93 -4.73 -2.15
CA MET A 45 13.78 -3.32 -2.49
C MET A 45 14.95 -2.54 -1.90
N TRP A 46 15.44 -1.56 -2.66
CA TRP A 46 16.54 -0.72 -2.22
C TRP A 46 16.17 0.02 -0.92
N GLU A 47 17.11 0.08 0.03
CA GLU A 47 16.96 0.75 1.33
C GLU A 47 16.40 2.17 1.20
N ARG A 48 16.93 2.92 0.23
CA ARG A 48 16.46 4.28 -0.06
C ARG A 48 15.00 4.30 -0.50
N SER A 49 14.58 3.40 -1.37
CA SER A 49 13.20 3.32 -1.85
C SER A 49 12.22 2.95 -0.75
N LYS A 50 12.62 2.11 0.22
CA LYS A 50 11.80 1.77 1.40
C LYS A 50 11.49 2.98 2.29
N VAL A 51 12.29 4.03 2.23
CA VAL A 51 12.06 5.29 2.97
C VAL A 51 11.32 6.30 2.09
N ILE A 52 11.78 6.48 0.84
CA ILE A 52 11.25 7.50 -0.07
C ILE A 52 9.80 7.20 -0.46
N ILE A 53 9.47 5.97 -0.87
CA ILE A 53 8.12 5.65 -1.36
C ILE A 53 7.05 5.90 -0.27
N PRO A 54 7.21 5.40 0.98
CA PRO A 54 6.23 5.71 2.03
C PRO A 54 6.20 7.19 2.43
N GLY A 55 7.34 7.89 2.36
CA GLY A 55 7.40 9.34 2.63
C GLY A 55 6.61 10.14 1.60
N LEU A 56 6.81 9.86 0.31
CA LEU A 56 6.07 10.48 -0.78
C LEU A 56 4.56 10.18 -0.67
N LEU A 57 4.19 8.93 -0.38
CA LEU A 57 2.79 8.55 -0.22
C LEU A 57 2.11 9.32 0.93
N ARG A 58 2.79 9.48 2.07
CA ARG A 58 2.30 10.31 3.18
C ARG A 58 2.07 11.76 2.77
N ASN A 59 3.04 12.34 2.06
CA ASN A 59 2.94 13.72 1.58
C ASN A 59 1.76 13.88 0.61
N ILE A 60 1.59 12.97 -0.35
CA ILE A 60 0.46 13.00 -1.30
C ILE A 60 -0.87 12.91 -0.55
N ASN A 61 -1.00 11.95 0.37
CA ASN A 61 -2.23 11.78 1.15
C ASN A 61 -2.55 13.02 1.99
N GLN A 62 -1.53 13.64 2.59
CA GLN A 62 -1.69 14.87 3.34
C GLN A 62 -2.16 16.01 2.42
N MET A 63 -1.50 16.24 1.29
CA MET A 63 -1.89 17.28 0.33
C MET A 63 -3.30 17.07 -0.21
N GLN A 64 -3.67 15.82 -0.48
CA GLN A 64 -5.02 15.48 -0.93
C GLN A 64 -6.08 15.75 0.15
N ALA A 65 -5.77 15.50 1.43
CA ALA A 65 -6.66 15.83 2.54
C ALA A 65 -6.88 17.34 2.67
N TRP A 66 -5.82 18.15 2.59
CA TRP A 66 -5.92 19.61 2.59
C TRP A 66 -6.76 20.14 1.43
N CYS A 67 -6.48 19.68 0.21
CA CYS A 67 -7.27 20.02 -0.98
C CYS A 67 -8.74 19.64 -0.81
N THR A 68 -9.03 18.49 -0.20
CA THR A 68 -10.40 18.04 0.03
C THR A 68 -11.12 18.93 1.04
N ALA A 69 -10.46 19.30 2.13
CA ALA A 69 -10.99 20.23 3.11
C ALA A 69 -11.30 21.60 2.49
N LEU A 70 -10.37 22.16 1.70
CA LEU A 70 -10.57 23.44 1.01
C LEU A 70 -11.73 23.38 0.01
N LYS A 71 -11.86 22.30 -0.75
CA LYS A 71 -13.01 22.09 -1.65
C LYS A 71 -14.33 22.09 -0.89
N ILE A 72 -14.39 21.41 0.27
CA ILE A 72 -15.59 21.39 1.11
C ILE A 72 -15.90 22.78 1.65
N MET A 73 -14.90 23.52 2.14
CA MET A 73 -15.10 24.89 2.63
C MET A 73 -15.60 25.82 1.53
N LEU A 74 -15.08 25.68 0.31
CA LEU A 74 -15.54 26.45 -0.85
C LEU A 74 -16.99 26.11 -1.19
N LEU A 75 -17.36 24.83 -1.26
CA LEU A 75 -18.74 24.44 -1.51
C LEU A 75 -19.68 24.97 -0.42
N ALA A 76 -19.27 24.90 0.84
CA ALA A 76 -20.05 25.43 1.96
C ALA A 76 -20.24 26.95 1.88
N SER A 77 -19.20 27.71 1.50
CA SER A 77 -19.31 29.17 1.36
C SER A 77 -20.24 29.57 0.22
N TRP A 78 -20.19 28.87 -0.92
CA TRP A 78 -21.09 29.09 -2.04
C TRP A 78 -22.55 28.76 -1.69
N VAL A 79 -22.79 27.64 -1.00
CA VAL A 79 -24.13 27.27 -0.51
C VAL A 79 -24.66 28.35 0.44
N PHE A 80 -23.83 28.81 1.38
CA PHE A 80 -24.21 29.89 2.30
C PHE A 80 -24.56 31.19 1.56
N PHE A 81 -23.73 31.60 0.58
CA PHE A 81 -24.00 32.78 -0.23
C PHE A 81 -25.31 32.68 -1.01
N VAL A 82 -25.58 31.53 -1.63
CA VAL A 82 -26.84 31.29 -2.37
C VAL A 82 -28.05 31.34 -1.43
N ILE A 83 -27.95 30.77 -0.23
CA ILE A 83 -29.03 30.82 0.78
C ILE A 83 -29.31 32.27 1.20
N LEU A 84 -28.27 33.05 1.48
CA LEU A 84 -28.43 34.47 1.84
C LEU A 84 -29.04 35.28 0.68
N PHE A 85 -28.60 35.03 -0.55
CA PHE A 85 -29.10 35.72 -1.75
C PHE A 85 -30.59 35.43 -1.99
N ILE A 86 -31.02 34.17 -1.92
CA ILE A 86 -32.43 33.78 -2.07
C ILE A 86 -33.29 34.41 -0.97
N ARG A 87 -32.75 34.57 0.25
CA ARG A 87 -33.48 35.19 1.37
C ARG A 87 -33.58 36.72 1.25
N SER A 88 -32.75 37.34 0.42
CA SER A 88 -32.68 38.80 0.23
C SER A 88 -33.53 39.32 -0.94
N VAL A 89 -34.16 38.43 -1.70
CA VAL A 89 -35.10 38.72 -2.80
C VAL A 89 -36.51 38.34 -2.36
#